data_AF-A0AB38AE05-F1
#
_entry.id   AF-A0AB38AE05-F1
#
_cell.length_a   1.000
_cell.length_b   1.000
_cell.length_c   1.000
_cell.angle_alpha   90.00
_cell.angle_beta   90.00
_cell.angle_gamma   90.00
#
_symmetry.space_group_name_H-M   'P 1'
#
loop_
_entity.id
_entity.type
_entity.pdbx_description
1 polymer ?
#
loop_
_entity_poly.entity_id
_entity_poly.type
_entity_poly.pdbx_seq_one_letter_code
_entity_poly.pdbx_strand_id
1 'polypeptide(L)'
;MAPTRREKLGQVVTAAGMAAALPSVWQTVTHITDDTYRAPEVRDGAGHVQYHMAREALVTAGSLAAIGIGVLAGPRRGRPLWGAMAAAGAGFAAAMWSGGPTTGVWAPNEKALAVHIASTTGLAMGIWLLRPERGSR
;
A
#
# COMPACT_ATOMS: atom_id res chain seq x y z
N MET A 1 26.70 2.15 -10.19
CA MET A 1 27.01 3.00 -9.01
C MET A 1 26.60 2.25 -7.76
N ALA A 2 27.40 2.33 -6.69
CA ALA A 2 27.03 1.75 -5.40
C ALA A 2 25.89 2.55 -4.74
N PRO A 3 24.96 1.90 -4.02
CA PRO A 3 23.87 2.61 -3.34
C PRO A 3 24.40 3.48 -2.18
N THR A 4 23.89 4.71 -2.11
CA THR A 4 24.22 5.66 -1.04
C THR A 4 23.63 5.21 0.31
N ARG A 5 24.05 5.81 1.43
CA ARG A 5 23.44 5.55 2.75
C ARG A 5 21.94 5.89 2.75
N ARG A 6 21.56 6.99 2.10
CA ARG A 6 20.18 7.42 1.92
C ARG A 6 19.38 6.38 1.12
N GLU A 7 19.96 5.85 0.03
CA GLU A 7 19.33 4.79 -0.76
C GLU A 7 19.07 3.54 0.09
N LYS A 8 20.10 3.04 0.80
CA LYS A 8 19.94 1.85 1.66
C LYS A 8 18.88 2.06 2.74
N LEU A 9 18.89 3.22 3.41
CA LEU A 9 17.88 3.55 4.41
C LEU A 9 16.48 3.61 3.77
N GLY A 10 16.34 4.25 2.61
CA GLY A 10 15.09 4.31 1.88
C GLY A 10 14.57 2.91 1.52
N GLN A 11 15.44 2.01 1.05
CA GLN A 11 15.07 0.63 0.73
C GLN A 11 14.56 -0.12 1.96
N VAL A 12 15.28 -0.03 3.09
CA VAL A 12 14.89 -0.68 4.34
C VAL A 12 13.57 -0.12 4.88
N VAL A 13 13.42 1.21 4.91
CA VAL A 13 12.20 1.87 5.41
C VAL A 13 11.00 1.57 4.52
N THR A 14 11.17 1.60 3.19
CA THR A 14 10.10 1.19 2.27
C THR A 14 9.73 -0.28 2.46
N ALA A 15 10.73 -1.18 2.54
CA ALA A 15 10.46 -2.60 2.74
C ALA A 15 9.75 -2.87 4.08
N ALA A 16 10.14 -2.18 5.15
CA ALA A 16 9.45 -2.25 6.44
C ALA A 16 8.00 -1.75 6.36
N GLY A 17 7.75 -0.65 5.64
CA GLY A 17 6.40 -0.14 5.38
C GLY A 17 5.53 -1.14 4.58
N MET A 18 6.11 -1.79 3.56
CA MET A 18 5.45 -2.85 2.82
C MET A 18 5.15 -4.07 3.70
N ALA A 19 6.11 -4.50 4.53
CA ALA A 19 5.94 -5.62 5.45
C ALA A 19 4.85 -5.32 6.49
N ALA A 20 4.80 -4.09 7.01
CA ALA A 20 3.76 -3.66 7.95
C ALA A 20 2.35 -3.71 7.34
N ALA A 21 2.20 -3.56 6.02
CA ALA A 21 0.91 -3.66 5.33
C ALA A 21 0.40 -5.10 5.18
N LEU A 22 1.29 -6.11 5.20
CA LEU A 22 0.94 -7.50 4.90
C LEU A 22 -0.22 -8.07 5.75
N PRO A 23 -0.31 -7.81 7.07
CA PRO A 23 -1.43 -8.30 7.86
C PRO A 23 -2.79 -7.78 7.36
N SER A 24 -2.86 -6.51 6.95
CA SER A 24 -4.09 -5.92 6.41
C SER A 24 -4.47 -6.55 5.08
N VAL A 25 -3.48 -6.75 4.19
CA VAL A 25 -3.71 -7.40 2.89
C VAL A 25 -4.18 -8.83 3.06
N TRP A 26 -3.55 -9.56 3.98
CA TRP A 26 -3.92 -10.94 4.28
C TRP A 26 -5.35 -11.04 4.79
N GLN A 27 -5.76 -10.15 5.69
CA GLN A 27 -7.14 -10.08 6.18
C GLN A 27 -8.13 -9.83 5.05
N THR A 28 -7.87 -8.85 4.18
CA THR A 28 -8.72 -8.57 3.01
C THR A 28 -8.86 -9.80 2.11
N VAL A 29 -7.77 -10.55 1.88
CA VAL A 29 -7.81 -11.80 1.10
C VAL A 29 -8.67 -12.86 1.80
N THR A 30 -8.54 -13.03 3.11
CA THR A 30 -9.34 -14.03 3.84
C THR A 30 -10.83 -13.71 3.83
N HIS A 31 -11.22 -12.44 3.77
CA HIS A 31 -12.64 -12.05 3.70
C HIS A 31 -13.30 -12.37 2.35
N ILE A 32 -12.53 -12.61 1.28
CA ILE A 32 -13.08 -12.96 -0.05
C ILE A 32 -13.91 -14.26 0.02
N THR A 33 -13.47 -15.21 0.84
CA THR A 33 -14.12 -16.51 0.99
C THR A 33 -14.91 -16.63 2.30
N ASP A 34 -14.99 -15.56 3.07
CA ASP A 34 -15.69 -15.57 4.35
C ASP A 34 -17.19 -15.27 4.16
N ASP A 35 -18.02 -16.23 4.54
CA ASP A 35 -19.46 -16.16 4.42
C ASP A 35 -20.07 -15.06 5.31
N THR A 36 -19.41 -14.65 6.39
CA THR A 36 -19.89 -13.54 7.23
C THR A 36 -19.79 -12.18 6.54
N TYR A 37 -19.06 -12.10 5.42
CA TYR A 37 -18.90 -10.88 4.60
C TYR A 37 -19.77 -10.89 3.35
N ARG A 38 -20.68 -11.86 3.17
CA ARG A 38 -21.59 -11.94 2.00
C ARG A 38 -22.68 -10.88 1.95
N ALA A 39 -22.97 -10.16 3.04
CA ALA A 39 -23.97 -9.09 3.10
C ALA A 39 -25.22 -9.36 2.20
N PRO A 40 -25.89 -10.53 2.33
CA PRO A 40 -26.91 -10.98 1.38
C PRO A 40 -28.14 -10.05 1.29
N GLU A 41 -28.32 -9.18 2.27
CA GLU A 41 -29.33 -8.14 2.34
C GLU A 41 -29.11 -6.96 1.38
N VAL A 42 -27.94 -6.82 0.76
CA VAL A 42 -27.66 -5.72 -0.18
C VAL A 42 -28.30 -5.96 -1.54
N ARG A 43 -28.88 -4.89 -2.12
CA ARG A 43 -29.62 -4.95 -3.39
C ARG A 43 -28.83 -5.55 -4.55
N ASP A 44 -27.52 -5.31 -4.59
CA ASP A 44 -26.64 -5.71 -5.69
C ASP A 44 -26.06 -7.13 -5.50
N GLY A 45 -26.55 -7.85 -4.48
CA GLY A 45 -26.36 -9.29 -4.30
C GLY A 45 -25.17 -9.68 -3.42
N ALA A 46 -25.26 -10.90 -2.91
CA ALA A 46 -24.37 -11.43 -1.87
C ALA A 46 -22.89 -11.64 -2.28
N GLY A 47 -22.54 -11.37 -3.55
CA GLY A 47 -21.18 -11.48 -4.08
C GLY A 47 -20.50 -10.14 -4.34
N HIS A 48 -21.24 -9.02 -4.25
CA HIS A 48 -20.72 -7.70 -4.59
C HIS A 48 -19.60 -7.26 -3.63
N VAL A 49 -19.76 -7.53 -2.34
CA VAL A 49 -18.73 -7.24 -1.32
C VAL A 49 -17.46 -8.05 -1.55
N GLN A 50 -17.58 -9.36 -1.83
CA GLN A 50 -16.43 -10.23 -2.16
C GLN A 50 -15.70 -9.75 -3.40
N TYR A 51 -16.44 -9.33 -4.43
CA TYR A 51 -15.85 -8.76 -5.64
C TYR A 51 -15.01 -7.52 -5.29
N HIS A 52 -15.53 -6.61 -4.46
CA HIS A 52 -14.79 -5.42 -4.04
C HIS A 52 -13.57 -5.74 -3.18
N MET A 53 -13.66 -6.76 -2.30
CA MET A 53 -12.51 -7.23 -1.52
C MET A 53 -11.42 -7.86 -2.41
N ALA A 54 -11.80 -8.67 -3.39
CA ALA A 54 -10.86 -9.23 -4.35
C ALA A 54 -10.18 -8.13 -5.18
N ARG A 55 -10.96 -7.14 -5.63
CA ARG A 55 -10.43 -5.96 -6.31
C ARG A 55 -9.46 -5.18 -5.43
N GLU A 56 -9.79 -4.96 -4.16
CA GLU A 56 -8.92 -4.26 -3.21
C GLU A 56 -7.60 -5.00 -2.98
N ALA A 57 -7.65 -6.32 -2.80
CA ALA A 57 -6.47 -7.16 -2.64
C ALA A 57 -5.56 -7.08 -3.88
N LEU A 58 -6.12 -7.16 -5.09
CA LEU A 58 -5.36 -7.08 -6.34
C LEU A 58 -4.78 -5.69 -6.59
N VAL A 59 -5.54 -4.63 -6.35
CA VAL A 59 -5.06 -3.23 -6.48
C VAL A 59 -3.94 -2.96 -5.47
N THR A 60 -4.07 -3.46 -4.24
CA THR A 60 -3.03 -3.36 -3.22
C THR A 60 -1.78 -4.12 -3.64
N ALA A 61 -1.91 -5.36 -4.11
CA ALA A 61 -0.79 -6.15 -4.61
C ALA A 61 -0.08 -5.43 -5.78
N GLY A 62 -0.83 -4.88 -6.74
CA GLY A 62 -0.28 -4.09 -7.84
C GLY A 62 0.47 -2.84 -7.37
N SER A 63 -0.07 -2.13 -6.38
CA SER A 63 0.56 -0.94 -5.79
C SER A 63 1.88 -1.29 -5.09
N LEU A 64 1.87 -2.35 -4.26
CA LEU A 64 3.07 -2.84 -3.58
C LEU A 64 4.10 -3.39 -4.57
N ALA A 65 3.67 -4.05 -5.65
CA ALA A 65 4.56 -4.50 -6.71
C ALA A 65 5.24 -3.33 -7.44
N ALA A 66 4.50 -2.28 -7.80
CA ALA A 66 5.07 -1.08 -8.42
C ALA A 66 6.13 -0.41 -7.53
N ILE A 67 5.85 -0.33 -6.22
CA ILE A 67 6.81 0.16 -5.22
C ILE A 67 8.03 -0.77 -5.17
N GLY A 68 7.82 -2.09 -5.09
CA GLY A 68 8.88 -3.10 -5.06
C GLY A 68 9.79 -3.05 -6.29
N ILE A 69 9.23 -2.92 -7.49
CA ILE A 69 10.00 -2.72 -8.74
C ILE A 69 10.90 -1.49 -8.62
N GLY A 70 10.38 -0.40 -8.09
CA GLY A 70 11.15 0.82 -7.85
C GLY A 70 12.28 0.66 -6.83
N VAL A 71 12.04 -0.08 -5.75
CA VAL A 71 13.09 -0.44 -4.75
C VAL A 71 14.18 -1.29 -5.40
N LEU A 72 13.81 -2.31 -6.17
CA LEU A 72 14.72 -3.24 -6.84
C LEU A 72 15.52 -2.59 -7.99
N ALA A 73 14.96 -1.55 -8.63
CA ALA A 73 15.69 -0.75 -9.61
C ALA A 73 16.93 -0.07 -9.00
N GLY A 74 16.90 0.20 -7.68
CA GLY A 74 18.01 0.80 -6.95
C GLY A 74 18.46 2.13 -7.58
N PRO A 75 19.77 2.37 -7.73
CA PRO A 75 20.30 3.60 -8.35
C PRO A 75 19.87 3.85 -9.80
N ARG A 76 19.32 2.85 -10.51
CA ARG A 76 18.80 3.01 -11.88
C ARG A 76 17.39 3.61 -11.91
N ARG A 77 16.76 3.82 -10.75
CA ARG A 77 15.44 4.42 -10.64
C ARG A 77 15.51 5.89 -11.07
N GLY A 78 15.02 6.18 -12.27
CA GLY A 78 14.81 7.54 -12.75
C GLY A 78 13.59 8.21 -12.11
N ARG A 79 13.39 9.51 -12.42
CA ARG A 79 12.26 10.30 -11.92
C ARG A 79 10.88 9.74 -12.29
N PRO A 80 10.66 9.20 -13.51
CA PRO A 80 9.36 8.61 -13.86
C PRO A 80 9.01 7.41 -12.96
N LEU A 81 9.96 6.50 -12.74
CA LEU A 81 9.74 5.33 -11.89
C LEU A 81 9.51 5.74 -10.44
N TRP A 82 10.27 6.70 -9.92
CA TRP A 82 10.01 7.26 -8.60
C TRP A 82 8.63 7.91 -8.50
N GLY A 83 8.19 8.64 -9.52
CA GLY A 83 6.85 9.23 -9.59
C GLY A 83 5.75 8.16 -9.57
N ALA A 84 5.94 7.05 -10.28
CA ALA A 84 5.03 5.90 -10.24
C ALA A 84 4.97 5.27 -8.84
N MET A 85 6.12 5.12 -8.16
CA MET A 85 6.14 4.65 -6.77
C MET A 85 5.38 5.60 -5.84
N ALA A 86 5.61 6.92 -5.98
CA ALA A 86 4.96 7.93 -5.16
C ALA A 86 3.43 7.93 -5.37
N ALA A 87 2.98 7.82 -6.62
CA ALA A 87 1.56 7.70 -6.95
C ALA A 87 0.95 6.42 -6.37
N ALA A 88 1.64 5.27 -6.50
CA ALA A 88 1.19 4.00 -5.92
C ALA A 88 1.11 4.06 -4.39
N GLY A 89 2.12 4.62 -3.74
CA GLY A 89 2.15 4.81 -2.29
C GLY A 89 1.05 5.76 -1.80
N ALA A 90 0.81 6.86 -2.51
CA ALA A 90 -0.26 7.80 -2.20
C ALA A 90 -1.65 7.17 -2.37
N GLY A 91 -1.86 6.40 -3.44
CA GLY A 91 -3.12 5.67 -3.66
C GLY A 91 -3.38 4.62 -2.59
N PHE A 92 -2.35 3.86 -2.20
CA PHE A 92 -2.42 2.91 -1.10
C PHE A 92 -2.79 3.57 0.23
N ALA A 93 -2.14 4.69 0.58
CA ALA A 93 -2.48 5.45 1.77
C ALA A 93 -3.92 5.99 1.68
N ALA A 94 -4.31 6.60 0.55
CA ALA A 94 -5.65 7.12 0.36
C ALA A 94 -6.72 6.03 0.57
N ALA A 95 -6.51 4.82 0.06
CA ALA A 95 -7.42 3.69 0.28
C ALA A 95 -7.62 3.40 1.78
N MET A 96 -6.52 3.27 2.55
CA MET A 96 -6.60 2.99 4.00
C MET A 96 -7.29 4.07 4.82
N TRP A 97 -7.16 5.34 4.41
CA TRP A 97 -7.69 6.48 5.17
C TRP A 97 -9.04 6.98 4.63
N SER A 98 -9.48 6.49 3.47
CA SER A 98 -10.73 6.95 2.82
C SER A 98 -12.00 6.54 3.56
N GLY A 99 -11.98 5.42 4.31
CA GLY A 99 -13.16 4.93 5.05
C GLY A 99 -13.76 5.99 5.98
N GLY A 100 -12.93 6.68 6.77
CA GLY A 100 -13.40 7.70 7.71
C GLY A 100 -14.21 8.81 7.04
N PRO A 101 -13.65 9.53 6.05
CA PRO A 101 -14.37 10.59 5.35
C PRO A 101 -15.55 10.13 4.48
N THR A 102 -15.52 8.89 3.96
CA THR A 102 -16.52 8.41 2.99
C THR A 102 -17.66 7.63 3.61
N THR A 103 -17.41 6.89 4.68
CA THR A 103 -18.40 6.03 5.35
C THR A 103 -18.61 6.37 6.83
N GLY A 104 -17.79 7.25 7.40
CA GLY A 104 -17.79 7.55 8.84
C GLY A 104 -17.10 6.47 9.68
N VAL A 105 -16.57 5.42 9.06
CA VAL A 105 -15.96 4.28 9.74
C VAL A 105 -14.43 4.33 9.57
N TRP A 106 -13.73 4.43 10.69
CA TRP A 106 -12.27 4.38 10.75
C TRP A 106 -11.77 2.95 10.99
N ALA A 107 -10.46 2.80 11.25
CA ALA A 107 -9.88 1.50 11.58
C ALA A 107 -10.68 0.80 12.70
N PRO A 108 -11.00 -0.50 12.55
CA PRO A 108 -11.94 -1.20 13.43
C PRO A 108 -11.41 -1.43 14.86
N ASN A 109 -10.11 -1.28 15.07
CA ASN A 109 -9.45 -1.39 16.36
C ASN A 109 -8.05 -0.75 16.31
N GLU A 110 -7.41 -0.62 17.47
CA GLU A 110 -6.08 -0.02 17.62
C GLU A 110 -4.98 -0.76 16.85
N LYS A 111 -5.10 -2.09 16.71
CA LYS A 111 -4.11 -2.88 15.97
C LYS A 111 -4.16 -2.55 14.48
N ALA A 112 -5.35 -2.46 13.90
CA ALA A 112 -5.54 -2.04 12.51
C ALA A 112 -5.06 -0.61 12.30
N LEU A 113 -5.35 0.30 13.24
CA LEU A 113 -4.86 1.68 13.17
C LEU A 113 -3.32 1.74 13.20
N ALA A 114 -2.67 0.95 14.06
CA ALA A 114 -1.21 0.87 14.11
C ALA A 114 -0.62 0.36 12.80
N VAL A 115 -1.25 -0.63 12.16
CA VAL A 115 -0.87 -1.11 10.82
C VAL A 115 -1.00 -0.01 9.76
N HIS A 116 -2.10 0.74 9.76
CA HIS A 116 -2.31 1.85 8.81
C HIS A 116 -1.24 2.93 8.99
N ILE A 117 -0.95 3.33 10.22
CA ILE A 117 0.07 4.34 10.53
C ILE A 117 1.46 3.84 10.13
N ALA A 118 1.85 2.63 10.55
CA ALA A 118 3.18 2.09 10.28
C ALA A 118 3.45 1.91 8.78
N SER A 119 2.48 1.35 8.04
CA SER A 119 2.60 1.18 6.60
C SER A 119 2.61 2.52 5.85
N THR A 120 1.71 3.44 6.19
CA THR A 120 1.64 4.77 5.56
C THR A 120 2.94 5.55 5.78
N THR A 121 3.40 5.65 7.02
CA THR A 121 4.61 6.40 7.37
C THR A 121 5.86 5.77 6.78
N GLY A 122 6.02 4.45 6.88
CA GLY A 122 7.14 3.71 6.29
C GLY A 122 7.20 3.86 4.77
N LEU A 123 6.07 3.73 4.07
CA LEU A 123 6.03 3.92 2.61
C LEU A 123 6.31 5.36 2.22
N ALA A 124 5.67 6.35 2.87
CA ALA A 124 5.86 7.76 2.55
C ALA A 124 7.32 8.20 2.78
N MET A 125 7.88 7.89 3.95
CA MET A 125 9.26 8.25 4.28
C MET A 125 10.26 7.49 3.40
N GLY A 126 10.08 6.18 3.22
CA GLY A 126 10.96 5.36 2.41
C GLY A 126 10.98 5.82 0.95
N ILE A 127 9.81 6.03 0.33
CA ILE A 127 9.71 6.52 -1.05
C ILE A 127 10.34 7.91 -1.18
N TRP A 128 10.16 8.80 -0.21
CA TRP A 128 10.80 10.12 -0.21
C TRP A 128 12.33 10.02 -0.13
N LEU A 129 12.87 9.13 0.71
CA LEU A 129 14.30 8.84 0.77
C LEU A 129 14.84 8.24 -0.53
N LEU A 130 14.01 7.52 -1.27
CA LEU A 130 14.34 6.94 -2.57
C LEU A 130 14.21 7.93 -3.75
N ARG A 131 13.91 9.22 -3.50
CA ARG A 131 13.85 10.25 -4.55
C ARG A 131 15.20 10.41 -5.25
N PRO A 132 15.26 10.35 -6.60
CA PRO A 132 16.49 10.60 -7.35
C PRO A 132 17.07 12.00 -7.07
N GLU A 133 18.39 12.11 -7.13
CA GLU A 133 19.09 13.40 -7.01
C GLU A 133 18.90 14.25 -8.29
N ARG A 134 19.01 15.57 -8.16
CA ARG A 134 18.88 16.45 -9.33
C ARG A 134 20.04 16.17 -10.29
N GLY A 135 19.75 15.66 -11.49
CA GLY A 135 20.74 15.40 -12.54
C GLY A 135 20.92 13.93 -12.93
N SER A 136 20.37 12.98 -12.17
CA SER A 136 20.30 11.57 -12.59
C SER A 136 19.20 11.44 -13.66
N ARG A 137 19.61 11.22 -14.92
CA ARG A 137 18.71 10.83 -16.01
C ARG A 137 18.26 9.39 -15.81
#